data_AF-A0A929DX68-F1
#
_entry.id   AF-A0A929DX68-F1
#
_cell.length_a   1.000
_cell.length_b   1.000
_cell.length_c   1.000
_cell.angle_alpha   90.00
_cell.angle_beta   90.00
_cell.angle_gamma   90.00
#
_symmetry.space_group_name_H-M   'P 1'
#
loop_
_entity.id
_entity.type
_entity.pdbx_description
1 polymer ?
#
loop_
_entity_poly.entity_id
_entity_poly.type
_entity_poly.pdbx_seq_one_letter_code
_entity_poly.pdbx_strand_id
1 'polypeptide(L)'
;IDPVLPEEITFIHSEQLYEMYPDLSPKERENKIAEKHGAVFIIGIGYDLPDGKPHDLRAPDYDDWSTETVEGYRGLNGDIIVWNEILECAVELTSMGIRVDKTELMTQLELTDKLEDAELLFHRRLLNEELPSSMGGGIGQSRTAMQLLRKAHIGEVQSAIWPGEMVDHCRRSGIQLI
;
A
#
# COMPACT_ATOMS: atom_id res chain seq x y z
N ILE A 1 -12.71 24.72 -4.87
CA ILE A 1 -12.06 23.48 -5.35
C ILE A 1 -13.17 22.46 -5.43
N ASP A 2 -13.46 21.94 -6.61
CA ASP A 2 -14.48 20.92 -6.76
C ASP A 2 -13.90 19.53 -6.37
N PRO A 3 -14.71 18.62 -5.80
CA PRO A 3 -14.27 17.26 -5.54
C PRO A 3 -13.87 16.55 -6.84
N VAL A 4 -12.75 15.83 -6.84
CA VAL A 4 -12.24 15.06 -7.99
C VAL A 4 -12.12 13.56 -7.71
N LEU A 5 -12.17 13.17 -6.44
CA LEU A 5 -12.20 11.76 -6.07
C LEU A 5 -13.59 11.17 -6.37
N PRO A 6 -13.68 9.90 -6.81
CA PRO A 6 -14.94 9.24 -7.05
C PRO A 6 -15.74 9.05 -5.75
N GLU A 7 -17.06 8.92 -5.87
CA GLU A 7 -17.95 8.63 -4.73
C GLU A 7 -17.77 7.19 -4.23
N GLU A 8 -17.34 6.28 -5.10
CA GLU A 8 -17.12 4.87 -4.81
C GLU A 8 -15.65 4.49 -4.98
N ILE A 9 -15.19 3.54 -4.17
CA ILE A 9 -13.86 2.92 -4.30
C ILE A 9 -14.01 1.54 -4.93
N THR A 10 -13.18 1.23 -5.92
CA THR A 10 -13.19 -0.08 -6.58
C THR A 10 -12.28 -1.06 -5.84
N PHE A 11 -12.77 -2.24 -5.48
CA PHE A 11 -11.97 -3.29 -4.86
C PHE A 11 -11.46 -4.25 -5.93
N ILE A 12 -10.19 -4.62 -5.87
CA ILE A 12 -9.56 -5.55 -6.82
C ILE A 12 -8.43 -6.33 -6.13
N HIS A 13 -8.35 -7.63 -6.32
CA HIS A 13 -7.22 -8.43 -5.86
C HIS A 13 -5.97 -8.17 -6.73
N SER A 14 -4.79 -8.24 -6.11
CA SER A 14 -3.52 -8.08 -6.82
C SER A 14 -3.32 -9.16 -7.90
N GLU A 15 -3.83 -10.37 -7.66
CA GLU A 15 -3.88 -11.45 -8.65
C GLU A 15 -4.78 -11.11 -9.85
N GLN A 16 -5.97 -10.56 -9.60
CA GLN A 16 -6.86 -10.10 -10.69
C GLN A 16 -6.19 -8.97 -11.49
N LEU A 17 -5.53 -8.05 -10.80
CA LEU A 17 -4.82 -6.96 -11.42
C LEU A 17 -3.64 -7.47 -12.29
N TYR A 18 -2.94 -8.52 -11.82
CA TYR A 18 -1.93 -9.24 -12.60
C TYR A 18 -2.52 -9.87 -13.86
N GLU A 19 -3.65 -10.58 -13.75
CA GLU A 19 -4.32 -11.21 -14.90
C GLU A 19 -4.78 -10.19 -15.95
N MET A 20 -5.24 -9.01 -15.51
CA MET A 20 -5.65 -7.93 -16.42
C MET A 20 -4.48 -7.33 -17.19
N TYR A 21 -3.29 -7.30 -16.58
CA TYR A 21 -2.11 -6.60 -17.10
C TYR A 21 -0.81 -7.40 -16.86
N PRO A 22 -0.69 -8.61 -17.43
CA PRO A 22 0.40 -9.54 -17.09
C PRO A 22 1.78 -9.04 -17.54
N ASP A 23 1.82 -8.22 -18.60
CA ASP A 23 3.06 -7.68 -19.16
C ASP A 23 3.55 -6.39 -18.48
N LEU A 24 2.79 -5.87 -17.50
CA LEU A 24 3.10 -4.63 -16.80
C LEU A 24 3.70 -4.88 -15.42
N SER A 25 4.64 -4.03 -15.03
CA SER A 25 5.16 -3.99 -13.66
C SER A 25 4.06 -3.63 -12.65
N PRO A 26 4.19 -4.00 -11.36
CA PRO A 26 3.21 -3.66 -10.33
C PRO A 26 2.79 -2.18 -10.34
N LYS A 27 3.76 -1.27 -10.45
CA LYS A 27 3.49 0.18 -10.47
C LYS A 27 2.74 0.63 -11.72
N GLU A 28 3.04 0.04 -12.88
CA GLU A 28 2.31 0.32 -14.11
C GLU A 28 0.86 -0.21 -14.04
N ARG A 29 0.64 -1.35 -13.40
CA ARG A 29 -0.70 -1.88 -13.13
C ARG A 29 -1.51 -0.96 -12.21
N GLU A 30 -0.89 -0.47 -11.14
CA GLU A 30 -1.49 0.53 -10.24
C GLU A 30 -1.88 1.80 -10.99
N ASN A 31 -0.97 2.33 -11.82
CA ASN A 31 -1.26 3.50 -12.66
C ASN A 31 -2.47 3.23 -13.56
N LYS A 32 -2.52 2.09 -14.25
CA LYS A 32 -3.64 1.76 -15.15
C LYS A 32 -4.97 1.63 -14.44
N ILE A 33 -5.00 0.94 -13.30
CA ILE A 33 -6.26 0.73 -12.58
C ILE A 33 -6.73 2.01 -11.87
N ALA A 34 -5.82 2.81 -11.32
CA ALA A 34 -6.13 4.10 -10.71
C ALA A 34 -6.59 5.12 -11.75
N GLU A 35 -5.92 5.21 -12.91
CA GLU A 35 -6.34 6.08 -14.03
C GLU A 35 -7.77 5.74 -14.49
N LYS A 36 -8.10 4.44 -14.55
CA LYS A 36 -9.42 3.98 -14.99
C LYS A 36 -10.55 4.25 -13.97
N HIS A 37 -10.28 4.03 -12.68
CA HIS A 37 -11.32 4.04 -11.64
C HIS A 37 -11.28 5.26 -10.72
N GLY A 38 -10.23 6.08 -10.78
CA GLY A 38 -9.99 7.22 -9.91
C GLY A 38 -9.52 6.83 -8.50
N ALA A 39 -10.16 5.85 -7.86
CA ALA A 39 -9.77 5.30 -6.56
C ALA A 39 -10.00 3.80 -6.50
N VAL A 40 -9.00 3.07 -6.00
CA VAL A 40 -9.03 1.62 -5.85
C VAL A 40 -8.51 1.18 -4.49
N PHE A 41 -9.00 0.04 -4.01
CA PHE A 41 -8.39 -0.74 -2.94
C PHE A 41 -7.82 -2.02 -3.54
N ILE A 42 -6.49 -2.13 -3.57
CA ILE A 42 -5.81 -3.34 -4.06
C ILE A 42 -5.63 -4.30 -2.90
N ILE A 43 -6.30 -5.45 -2.97
CA ILE A 43 -6.30 -6.50 -1.94
C ILE A 43 -5.15 -7.46 -2.18
N GLY A 44 -4.56 -8.00 -1.10
CA GLY A 44 -3.59 -9.09 -1.18
C GLY A 44 -2.22 -8.63 -1.60
N ILE A 45 -1.58 -7.78 -0.80
CA ILE A 45 -0.25 -7.25 -1.08
C ILE A 45 0.76 -7.90 -0.13
N GLY A 46 1.59 -8.79 -0.67
CA GLY A 46 2.68 -9.46 0.04
C GLY A 46 2.92 -10.90 -0.42
N TYR A 47 1.87 -11.59 -0.87
CA TYR A 47 1.97 -12.95 -1.40
C TYR A 47 2.47 -12.96 -2.85
N ASP A 48 3.20 -14.02 -3.23
CA ASP A 48 3.71 -14.19 -4.59
C ASP A 48 2.58 -14.38 -5.61
N LEU A 49 2.66 -13.59 -6.68
CA LEU A 49 1.84 -13.71 -7.88
C LEU A 49 2.34 -14.87 -8.76
N PRO A 50 1.65 -15.22 -9.88
CA PRO A 50 2.04 -16.35 -10.74
C PRO A 50 3.47 -16.31 -11.32
N ASP A 51 4.13 -15.14 -11.33
CA ASP A 51 5.52 -14.96 -11.76
C ASP A 51 6.54 -15.20 -10.63
N GLY A 52 6.08 -15.63 -9.45
CA GLY A 52 6.92 -15.89 -8.27
C GLY A 52 7.44 -14.63 -7.60
N LYS A 53 6.73 -13.51 -7.76
CA LYS A 53 7.06 -12.24 -7.09
C LYS A 53 5.80 -11.62 -6.51
N PRO A 54 5.88 -10.94 -5.37
CA PRO A 54 4.72 -10.27 -4.83
C PRO A 54 4.41 -9.00 -5.62
N HIS A 55 3.17 -8.51 -5.52
CA HIS A 55 2.80 -7.20 -6.08
C HIS A 55 3.66 -6.08 -5.49
N ASP A 56 3.83 -6.07 -4.17
CA ASP A 56 4.81 -5.28 -3.45
C ASP A 56 5.22 -6.03 -2.18
N LEU A 57 6.37 -5.66 -1.60
CA LEU A 57 6.88 -6.28 -0.38
C LEU A 57 5.99 -5.92 0.82
N ARG A 58 5.74 -6.91 1.66
CA ARG A 58 5.05 -6.71 2.94
C ARG A 58 5.77 -7.44 4.06
N ALA A 59 5.71 -6.89 5.26
CA ALA A 59 6.28 -7.57 6.42
C ALA A 59 5.38 -8.73 6.85
N PRO A 60 5.96 -9.81 7.41
CA PRO A 60 5.20 -11.00 7.78
C PRO A 60 4.48 -10.88 9.13
N ASP A 61 4.74 -9.83 9.91
CA ASP A 61 4.50 -9.78 11.35
C ASP A 61 3.26 -8.96 11.77
N TYR A 62 2.61 -8.25 10.84
CA TYR A 62 1.41 -7.48 11.16
C TYR A 62 0.27 -7.61 10.18
N ASP A 63 0.48 -7.67 8.86
CA ASP A 63 -0.62 -7.81 7.89
C ASP A 63 -0.80 -9.26 7.51
N ASP A 64 -2.05 -9.72 7.49
CA ASP A 64 -2.39 -11.00 6.87
C ASP A 64 -2.53 -10.81 5.37
N TRP A 65 -1.49 -11.22 4.64
CA TRP A 65 -1.46 -11.25 3.17
C TRP A 65 -1.51 -12.69 2.64
N SER A 66 -1.73 -13.70 3.48
CA SER A 66 -1.61 -15.11 3.11
C SER A 66 -2.91 -15.93 3.21
N THR A 67 -3.86 -15.51 4.04
CA THR A 67 -5.17 -16.17 4.17
C THR A 67 -5.94 -16.15 2.86
N GLU A 68 -6.51 -17.29 2.47
CA GLU A 68 -7.37 -17.39 1.29
C GLU A 68 -8.71 -16.69 1.51
N THR A 69 -9.12 -15.86 0.55
CA THR A 69 -10.40 -15.15 0.55
C THR A 69 -11.49 -15.98 -0.11
N VAL A 70 -12.76 -15.55 -0.01
CA VAL A 70 -13.92 -16.27 -0.56
C VAL A 70 -13.87 -16.49 -2.08
N GLU A 71 -13.03 -15.74 -2.80
CA GLU A 71 -12.87 -15.84 -4.25
C GLU A 71 -11.68 -16.71 -4.68
N GLY A 72 -10.96 -17.33 -3.73
CA GLY A 72 -9.78 -18.17 -3.99
C GLY A 72 -8.47 -17.41 -4.19
N TYR A 73 -8.48 -16.08 -4.00
CA TYR A 73 -7.29 -15.24 -3.92
C TYR A 73 -6.74 -15.20 -2.50
N ARG A 74 -5.61 -14.54 -2.27
CA ARG A 74 -5.00 -14.43 -0.93
C ARG A 74 -4.95 -13.00 -0.41
N GLY A 75 -4.93 -12.92 0.92
CA GLY A 75 -4.70 -11.73 1.70
C GLY A 75 -5.96 -11.02 2.20
N LEU A 76 -5.90 -10.60 3.45
CA LEU A 76 -6.87 -9.78 4.17
C LEU A 76 -6.34 -8.36 4.43
N ASN A 77 -5.33 -7.97 3.67
CA ASN A 77 -4.73 -6.64 3.65
C ASN A 77 -4.89 -5.97 2.27
N GLY A 78 -4.51 -4.70 2.19
CA GLY A 78 -4.48 -3.97 0.94
C GLY A 78 -4.21 -2.48 1.10
N ASP A 79 -4.09 -1.82 -0.04
CA ASP A 79 -3.73 -0.41 -0.13
C ASP A 79 -4.82 0.40 -0.85
N ILE A 80 -5.13 1.61 -0.34
CA ILE A 80 -5.92 2.59 -1.10
C ILE A 80 -4.98 3.37 -2.00
N ILE A 81 -5.25 3.28 -3.30
CA ILE A 81 -4.52 3.98 -4.35
C ILE A 81 -5.48 4.88 -5.10
N VAL A 82 -5.08 6.13 -5.30
CA VAL A 82 -5.86 7.13 -6.02
C VAL A 82 -5.08 7.67 -7.21
N TRP A 83 -5.80 8.09 -8.24
CA TRP A 83 -5.21 8.84 -9.34
C TRP A 83 -4.93 10.28 -8.91
N ASN A 84 -3.69 10.74 -9.12
CA ASN A 84 -3.33 12.13 -8.92
C ASN A 84 -3.24 12.82 -10.28
N GLU A 85 -4.20 13.71 -10.57
CA GLU A 85 -4.24 14.44 -11.85
C GLU A 85 -3.09 15.43 -12.05
N ILE A 86 -2.46 15.90 -10.97
CA ILE A 86 -1.33 16.85 -11.07
C ILE A 86 -0.04 16.12 -11.46
N LEU A 87 0.16 14.93 -10.89
CA LEU A 87 1.34 14.09 -11.14
C LEU A 87 1.13 13.09 -12.27
N GLU A 88 -0.10 12.95 -12.76
CA GLU A 88 -0.53 11.96 -13.75
C GLU A 88 -0.09 10.54 -13.37
N CYS A 89 -0.28 10.17 -12.10
CA CYS A 89 0.13 8.86 -11.58
C CYS A 89 -0.71 8.37 -10.40
N ALA A 90 -0.58 7.09 -10.10
CA ALA A 90 -1.15 6.42 -8.94
C ALA A 90 -0.38 6.76 -7.65
N VAL A 91 -1.10 7.30 -6.67
CA VAL A 91 -0.60 7.65 -5.33
C VAL A 91 -1.29 6.78 -4.29
N GLU A 92 -0.48 6.05 -3.53
CA GLU A 92 -0.93 5.25 -2.39
C GLU A 92 -1.12 6.16 -1.16
N LEU A 93 -2.34 6.17 -0.61
CA LEU A 93 -2.71 6.98 0.55
C LEU A 93 -2.68 6.19 1.87
N THR A 94 -2.91 4.89 1.80
CA THR A 94 -2.97 4.04 2.99
C THR A 94 -2.55 2.62 2.67
N SER A 95 -2.03 1.97 3.71
CA SER A 95 -1.88 0.53 3.77
C SER A 95 -2.53 0.02 5.05
N MET A 96 -3.36 -1.00 4.92
CA MET A 96 -4.18 -1.52 6.01
C MET A 96 -4.51 -3.01 5.84
N GLY A 97 -4.92 -3.66 6.92
CA GLY A 97 -5.34 -5.05 6.87
C GLY A 97 -5.85 -5.57 8.20
N ILE A 98 -6.49 -6.74 8.11
CA ILE A 98 -6.68 -7.62 9.26
C ILE A 98 -5.30 -8.10 9.67
N ARG A 99 -5.05 -8.09 10.99
CA ARG A 99 -3.76 -8.49 11.52
C ARG A 99 -3.61 -10.00 11.56
N VAL A 100 -2.40 -10.47 11.31
CA VAL A 100 -2.06 -11.89 11.40
C VAL A 100 -2.49 -12.48 12.73
N ASP A 101 -3.02 -13.70 12.69
CA ASP A 101 -3.15 -14.54 13.86
C ASP A 101 -1.91 -15.43 14.03
N LYS A 102 -1.94 -16.33 15.02
CA LYS A 102 -0.85 -17.26 15.30
C LYS A 102 -0.45 -18.11 14.08
N THR A 103 -1.43 -18.57 13.31
CA THR A 103 -1.27 -19.46 12.16
C THR A 103 -0.63 -18.72 11.00
N GLU A 104 -1.18 -17.56 10.64
CA GLU A 104 -0.67 -16.75 9.54
C GLU A 104 0.67 -16.12 9.89
N LEU A 105 0.91 -15.76 11.16
CA LEU A 105 2.23 -15.31 11.59
C LEU A 105 3.29 -16.36 11.28
N MET A 106 3.09 -17.61 11.73
CA MET A 106 4.05 -18.67 11.46
C MET A 106 4.21 -18.94 9.96
N THR A 107 3.09 -19.01 9.23
CA THR A 107 3.09 -19.23 7.78
C THR A 107 3.89 -18.14 7.05
N GLN A 108 3.66 -16.87 7.38
CA GLN A 108 4.34 -15.75 6.74
C GLN A 108 5.81 -15.64 7.15
N LEU A 109 6.18 -15.97 8.40
CA LEU A 109 7.57 -16.07 8.81
C LEU A 109 8.31 -17.19 8.07
N GLU A 110 7.68 -18.33 7.82
CA GLU A 110 8.24 -19.40 6.99
C GLU A 110 8.42 -18.95 5.53
N LEU A 111 7.39 -18.34 4.94
CA LEU A 111 7.42 -17.86 3.56
C LEU A 111 8.49 -16.76 3.32
N THR A 112 8.87 -16.04 4.37
CA THR A 112 9.86 -14.94 4.28
C THR A 112 11.23 -15.31 4.86
N ASP A 113 11.44 -16.59 5.22
CA ASP A 113 12.68 -17.09 5.83
C ASP A 113 13.09 -16.33 7.11
N LYS A 114 12.13 -16.03 8.00
CA LYS A 114 12.32 -15.27 9.25
C LYS A 114 11.83 -15.99 10.50
N LEU A 115 11.91 -17.32 10.53
CA LEU A 115 11.44 -18.12 11.66
C LEU A 115 12.08 -17.71 13.01
N GLU A 116 13.30 -17.16 12.99
CA GLU A 116 13.97 -16.64 14.19
C GLU A 116 13.23 -15.49 14.88
N ASP A 117 12.42 -14.71 14.14
CA ASP A 117 11.67 -13.58 14.68
C ASP A 117 10.56 -14.05 15.64
N ALA A 118 10.16 -15.33 15.58
CA ALA A 118 9.22 -15.95 16.50
C ALA A 118 9.64 -15.82 17.97
N GLU A 119 10.94 -15.68 18.26
CA GLU A 119 11.48 -15.51 19.61
C GLU A 119 11.40 -14.08 20.15
N LEU A 120 11.10 -13.10 19.30
CA LEU A 120 10.96 -11.71 19.71
C LEU A 120 9.73 -11.51 20.60
N LEU A 121 9.79 -10.53 21.49
CA LEU A 121 8.76 -10.29 22.50
C LEU A 121 7.35 -10.17 21.92
N PHE A 122 7.17 -9.41 20.84
CA PHE A 122 5.87 -9.22 20.20
C PHE A 122 5.32 -10.55 19.65
N HIS A 123 6.14 -11.26 18.86
CA HIS A 123 5.81 -12.52 18.24
C HIS A 123 5.42 -13.58 19.27
N ARG A 124 6.23 -13.76 20.34
CA ARG A 124 5.91 -14.71 21.42
C ARG A 124 4.56 -14.44 22.06
N ARG A 125 4.23 -13.15 22.28
CA ARG A 125 2.94 -12.77 22.87
C ARG A 125 1.77 -13.05 21.90
N LEU A 126 1.96 -12.83 20.61
CA LEU A 126 0.96 -13.18 19.60
C LEU A 126 0.76 -14.70 19.50
N LEU A 127 1.84 -15.48 19.43
CA LEU A 127 1.82 -16.94 19.36
C LEU A 127 1.22 -17.60 20.62
N ASN A 128 1.31 -16.92 21.76
CA ASN A 128 0.69 -17.29 23.03
C ASN A 128 -0.75 -16.76 23.19
N GLU A 129 -1.32 -16.12 22.16
CA GLU A 129 -2.68 -15.57 22.16
C GLU A 129 -2.91 -14.52 23.27
N GLU A 130 -1.86 -13.81 23.68
CA GLU A 130 -1.92 -12.74 24.69
C GLU A 130 -2.36 -11.39 24.10
N LEU A 131 -2.44 -11.30 22.77
CA LEU A 131 -2.84 -10.10 22.02
C LEU A 131 -4.20 -10.35 21.35
N PRO A 132 -5.11 -9.36 21.34
CA PRO A 132 -6.41 -9.52 20.69
C PRO A 132 -6.28 -9.46 19.16
N SER A 133 -7.18 -10.13 18.46
CA SER A 133 -7.39 -9.89 17.03
C SER A 133 -7.71 -8.42 16.78
N SER A 134 -7.15 -7.86 15.72
CA SER A 134 -7.36 -6.47 15.35
C SER A 134 -7.32 -6.26 13.85
N MET A 135 -7.78 -5.10 13.42
CA MET A 135 -7.56 -4.55 12.09
C MET A 135 -6.93 -3.18 12.29
N GLY A 136 -5.98 -2.82 11.43
CA GLY A 136 -5.40 -1.49 11.48
C GLY A 136 -4.76 -1.09 10.17
N GLY A 137 -4.22 0.12 10.15
CA GLY A 137 -3.53 0.66 9.00
C GLY A 137 -2.90 2.01 9.30
N GLY A 138 -2.15 2.51 8.34
CA GLY A 138 -1.57 3.85 8.36
C GLY A 138 -2.11 4.68 7.22
N ILE A 139 -2.47 5.93 7.47
CA ILE A 139 -2.83 6.90 6.43
C ILE A 139 -1.71 7.94 6.36
N GLY A 140 -1.16 8.13 5.17
CA GLY A 140 -0.08 9.08 4.94
C GLY A 140 -0.59 10.51 5.02
N GLN A 141 -0.49 11.16 6.19
CA GLN A 141 -1.00 12.51 6.42
C GLN A 141 -0.59 13.51 5.32
N SER A 142 0.70 13.58 5.01
CA SER A 142 1.24 14.50 4.00
C SER A 142 0.82 14.11 2.57
N ARG A 143 0.73 12.81 2.25
CA ARG A 143 0.24 12.35 0.94
C ARG A 143 -1.23 12.72 0.75
N THR A 144 -2.06 12.52 1.77
CA THR A 144 -3.46 12.93 1.78
C THR A 144 -3.61 14.45 1.65
N ALA A 145 -2.82 15.22 2.40
CA ALA A 145 -2.82 16.68 2.27
C ALA A 145 -2.40 17.14 0.86
N MET A 146 -1.34 16.53 0.30
CA MET A 146 -0.87 16.82 -1.06
C MET A 146 -1.96 16.54 -2.10
N GLN A 147 -2.64 15.39 -1.99
CA GLN A 147 -3.74 15.01 -2.88
C GLN A 147 -4.92 15.99 -2.79
N LEU A 148 -5.40 16.27 -1.58
CA LEU A 148 -6.58 17.11 -1.37
C LEU A 148 -6.34 18.58 -1.74
N LEU A 149 -5.13 19.09 -1.48
CA LEU A 149 -4.73 20.46 -1.78
C LEU A 149 -4.17 20.62 -3.21
N ARG A 150 -4.13 19.54 -3.99
CA ARG A 150 -3.62 19.50 -5.38
C ARG A 150 -2.22 20.08 -5.50
N LYS A 151 -1.34 19.63 -4.61
CA LYS A 151 0.07 20.03 -4.54
C LYS A 151 0.89 19.16 -5.49
N ALA A 152 1.83 19.79 -6.18
CA ALA A 152 2.72 19.13 -7.13
C ALA A 152 3.91 18.48 -6.44
N HIS A 153 4.18 18.82 -5.19
CA HIS A 153 5.26 18.22 -4.42
C HIS A 153 4.90 18.06 -2.94
N ILE A 154 5.25 16.93 -2.32
CA ILE A 154 4.93 16.65 -0.91
C ILE A 154 5.57 17.65 0.06
N GLY A 155 6.69 18.25 -0.33
CA GLY A 155 7.35 19.32 0.42
C GLY A 155 6.55 20.63 0.50
N GLU A 156 5.47 20.80 -0.28
CA GLU A 156 4.54 21.94 -0.13
C GLU A 156 3.63 21.80 1.10
N VAL A 157 3.55 20.61 1.71
CA VAL A 157 2.69 20.32 2.87
C VAL A 157 3.44 19.72 4.06
N GLN A 158 4.72 19.40 3.87
CA GLN A 158 5.57 18.80 4.90
C GLN A 158 6.94 19.47 4.90
N SER A 159 7.38 19.94 6.07
CA SER A 159 8.74 20.42 6.23
C SER A 159 9.72 19.24 6.23
N ALA A 160 10.64 19.25 5.28
CA ALA A 160 11.61 18.17 5.08
C ALA A 160 12.90 18.69 4.41
N ILE A 161 13.93 17.85 4.40
CA ILE A 161 15.18 18.15 3.73
C ILE A 161 15.11 17.64 2.30
N TRP A 162 15.49 18.49 1.35
CA TRP A 162 15.51 18.18 -0.08
C TRP A 162 16.90 18.44 -0.67
N PRO A 163 17.34 17.64 -1.65
CA PRO A 163 18.55 17.94 -2.43
C PRO A 163 18.47 19.36 -3.02
N GLY A 164 19.62 20.06 -3.07
CA GLY A 164 19.66 21.44 -3.58
C GLY A 164 19.10 21.59 -5.00
N GLU A 165 19.36 20.60 -5.86
CA GLU A 165 18.81 20.55 -7.21
C GLU A 165 17.27 20.50 -7.25
N MET A 166 16.65 19.79 -6.30
CA MET A 166 15.20 19.69 -6.17
C MET A 166 14.60 21.01 -5.69
N VAL A 167 15.26 21.65 -4.70
CA VAL A 167 14.85 22.98 -4.21
C VAL A 167 14.88 24.00 -5.34
N ASP A 168 15.96 24.02 -6.13
CA ASP A 168 16.11 24.94 -7.25
C ASP A 168 15.11 24.65 -8.38
N HIS A 169 14.85 23.37 -8.68
CA HIS A 169 13.84 22.97 -9.66
C HIS A 169 12.43 23.39 -9.23
N CYS A 170 12.05 23.11 -7.97
CA CYS A 170 10.76 23.51 -7.41
C CYS A 170 10.59 25.03 -7.46
N ARG A 171 11.60 25.79 -7.01
CA ARG A 171 11.58 27.25 -7.03
C ARG A 171 11.39 27.81 -8.45
N ARG A 172 12.10 27.26 -9.44
CA ARG A 172 11.96 27.67 -10.86
C ARG A 172 10.57 27.34 -11.42
N SER A 173 9.94 26.29 -10.90
CA SER A 173 8.61 25.84 -11.31
C SER A 173 7.47 26.49 -10.52
N GLY A 174 7.77 27.47 -9.65
CA GLY A 174 6.77 28.14 -8.81
C GLY A 174 6.24 27.29 -7.65
N ILE A 175 6.89 26.17 -7.36
CA ILE A 175 6.56 25.25 -6.26
C ILE A 175 7.30 25.71 -5.01
N GLN A 176 6.55 26.06 -3.96
CA GLN A 176 7.10 26.51 -2.69
C GLN A 176 7.20 25.36 -1.69
N LEU A 177 8.42 24.90 -1.45
CA LEU A 177 8.73 23.93 -0.39
C LEU A 177 8.73 24.62 0.99
N ILE A 178 8.25 23.91 2.02
CA ILE A 178 8.20 24.35 3.43
C ILE A 178 9.38 23.73 4.21
#